data_AF-A0AA41T0G9-F1
#
_entry.id   AF-A0AA41T0G9-F1
#
_cell.length_a   1.000
_cell.length_b   1.000
_cell.length_c   1.000
_cell.angle_alpha   90.00
_cell.angle_beta   90.00
_cell.angle_gamma   90.00
#
_symmetry.space_group_name_H-M   'P 1'
#
loop_
_entity.id
_entity.type
_entity.pdbx_description
1 polymer ?
#
loop_
_entity_poly.entity_id
_entity_poly.type
_entity_poly.pdbx_seq_one_letter_code
_entity_poly.pdbx_strand_id
1 'polypeptide(L)'
;MKLVRKDIEKDNAGQVTLVPEEPEDMWHTYNLVHVGNSLRASTIRKVQTESSTGSVGSNRVRTTLTLCVEAIDFDSQACQLRVKGTNIQENEYVKMGAYHTMELDPNHQFTLARNTVVMQEGLAHICLVTPSMTLTGAKVEVNIPRKRKGNCCQHDQTLERFYEQVVQAIQHHINFDVVKCFLVASPGFVREQFCNYMFQQAVKTDSKVLLENRSKFLQIDTLLISDELFRHQDVATRSRYVRLVDSVKENAGTVRIFSSLLVSGEQLSQLTGVAAILRFPVPELSDQENDSSSDED
;
A
#
# COMPACT_ATOMS: atom_id res chain seq x y z
N MET A 1 9.97 -3.12 -20.03
CA MET A 1 9.37 -1.78 -19.78
C MET A 1 10.43 -0.70 -19.63
N LYS A 2 10.31 0.40 -20.36
CA LYS A 2 11.26 1.53 -20.32
C LYS A 2 10.69 2.73 -19.54
N LEU A 3 11.39 3.13 -18.49
CA LEU A 3 11.08 4.36 -17.75
C LEU A 3 11.64 5.57 -18.52
N VAL A 4 10.77 6.51 -18.88
CA VAL A 4 11.18 7.73 -19.62
C VAL A 4 11.46 8.87 -18.65
N ARG A 5 10.54 9.12 -17.72
CA ARG A 5 10.62 10.24 -16.79
C ARG A 5 9.96 9.90 -15.46
N LYS A 6 10.56 10.37 -14.36
CA LYS A 6 10.07 10.15 -13.00
C LYS A 6 10.14 11.47 -12.25
N ASP A 7 8.99 12.12 -12.08
CA ASP A 7 8.83 13.34 -11.31
C ASP A 7 8.04 13.00 -10.05
N ILE A 8 8.72 12.65 -8.96
CA ILE A 8 8.07 12.33 -7.68
C ILE A 8 8.45 13.42 -6.68
N GLU A 9 7.45 14.17 -6.21
CA GLU A 9 7.64 15.15 -5.14
C GLU A 9 7.63 14.47 -3.76
N LYS A 10 8.10 15.21 -2.74
CA LYS A 10 8.23 14.71 -1.37
C LYS A 10 6.90 14.34 -0.69
N ASP A 11 5.78 14.82 -1.22
CA ASP A 11 4.44 14.60 -0.67
C ASP A 11 3.73 13.35 -1.24
N ASN A 12 4.49 12.39 -1.79
CA ASN A 12 3.98 11.19 -2.50
C ASN A 12 3.06 11.49 -3.70
N ALA A 13 2.90 12.76 -4.06
CA ALA A 13 2.37 13.19 -5.34
C ALA A 13 3.49 13.10 -6.38
N GLY A 14 3.21 12.40 -7.48
CA GLY A 14 4.23 12.21 -8.51
C GLY A 14 3.67 11.71 -9.82
N GLN A 15 4.35 12.09 -10.89
CA GLN A 15 4.09 11.64 -12.25
C GLN A 15 5.22 10.73 -12.72
N VAL A 16 4.85 9.61 -13.33
CA VAL A 16 5.79 8.65 -13.91
C VAL A 16 5.39 8.43 -15.35
N THR A 17 6.32 8.64 -16.28
CA THR A 17 6.11 8.36 -17.71
C THR A 17 6.88 7.11 -18.09
N LEU A 18 6.17 6.14 -18.64
CA LEU A 18 6.68 4.82 -19.00
C LEU A 18 6.23 4.42 -20.41
N VAL A 19 7.07 3.59 -21.04
CA VAL A 19 6.83 2.98 -22.34
C VAL A 19 6.89 1.47 -22.15
N PRO A 20 5.77 0.76 -22.36
CA PRO A 20 5.77 -0.69 -22.40
C PRO A 20 6.31 -1.15 -23.75
N GLU A 21 7.30 -2.04 -23.77
CA GLU A 21 7.94 -2.54 -24.99
C GLU A 21 7.47 -3.96 -25.32
N GLU A 22 7.25 -4.77 -24.28
CA GLU A 22 6.86 -6.18 -24.39
C GLU A 22 5.40 -6.40 -23.97
N PRO A 23 4.73 -7.47 -24.45
CA PRO A 23 3.39 -7.83 -24.00
C PRO A 23 3.32 -8.09 -22.48
N GLU A 24 4.40 -8.58 -21.87
CA GLU A 24 4.50 -8.77 -20.41
C GLU A 24 4.46 -7.44 -19.64
N ASP A 25 4.93 -6.36 -20.26
CA ASP A 25 4.86 -5.03 -19.67
C ASP A 25 3.42 -4.54 -19.49
N MET A 26 2.47 -5.05 -20.30
CA MET A 26 1.04 -4.74 -20.14
C MET A 26 0.50 -5.30 -18.83
N TRP A 27 0.93 -6.51 -18.45
CA TRP A 27 0.61 -7.10 -17.15
C TRP A 27 1.19 -6.27 -16.01
N HIS A 28 2.45 -5.86 -16.12
CA HIS A 28 3.07 -4.99 -15.12
C HIS A 28 2.36 -3.63 -15.00
N THR A 29 1.91 -3.08 -16.13
CA THR A 29 1.13 -1.83 -16.16
C THR A 29 -0.20 -2.01 -15.44
N TYR A 30 -0.89 -3.12 -15.68
CA TYR A 30 -2.13 -3.47 -15.00
C TYR A 30 -1.97 -3.54 -13.47
N ASN A 31 -0.81 -3.98 -12.98
CA ASN A 31 -0.51 -4.00 -11.54
C ASN A 31 -0.24 -2.60 -10.95
N LEU A 32 0.18 -1.62 -11.77
CA LEU A 32 0.57 -0.28 -11.32
C LEU A 32 -0.60 0.71 -11.26
N VAL A 33 -1.52 0.60 -12.23
CA VAL A 33 -2.68 1.48 -12.39
C VAL A 33 -3.74 1.10 -11.35
N HIS A 34 -4.30 2.10 -10.66
CA HIS A 34 -5.44 1.89 -9.76
C HIS A 34 -6.58 2.85 -10.04
N VAL A 35 -7.78 2.44 -9.63
CA VAL A 35 -8.96 3.29 -9.58
C VAL A 35 -8.66 4.54 -8.74
N GLY A 36 -9.04 5.71 -9.25
CA GLY A 36 -8.76 7.02 -8.67
C GLY A 36 -7.39 7.60 -9.02
N ASN A 37 -6.53 6.89 -9.75
CA ASN A 37 -5.29 7.47 -10.29
C ASN A 37 -5.61 8.28 -11.55
N SER A 38 -4.75 9.25 -11.88
CA SER A 38 -4.85 9.95 -13.17
C SER A 38 -3.88 9.32 -14.16
N LEU A 39 -4.39 9.01 -15.36
CA LEU A 39 -3.63 8.38 -16.43
C LEU A 39 -3.74 9.22 -17.70
N ARG A 40 -2.59 9.55 -18.30
CA ARG A 40 -2.49 10.35 -19.52
C ARG A 40 -1.84 9.51 -20.62
N ALA A 41 -2.55 9.29 -21.72
CA ALA A 41 -1.99 8.65 -22.92
C ALA A 41 -2.67 9.16 -24.19
N SER A 42 -2.15 8.75 -25.35
CA SER A 42 -2.74 9.08 -26.64
C SER A 42 -3.86 8.11 -27.00
N THR A 43 -5.03 8.62 -27.38
CA THR A 43 -6.14 7.82 -27.90
C THR A 43 -6.60 8.34 -29.25
N ILE A 44 -7.39 7.52 -29.95
CA ILE A 44 -8.03 7.90 -31.21
C ILE A 44 -9.52 8.09 -30.95
N ARG A 45 -10.05 9.27 -31.28
CA ARG A 45 -11.47 9.58 -31.16
C ARG A 45 -12.06 9.88 -32.53
N LYS A 46 -13.25 9.34 -32.79
CA LYS A 46 -14.09 9.75 -33.92
C LYS A 46 -14.80 11.05 -33.54
N VAL A 47 -14.42 12.14 -34.18
CA VAL A 47 -15.04 13.47 -34.01
C VAL A 47 -16.02 13.66 -35.16
N GLN A 48 -17.27 13.94 -34.82
CA GLN A 48 -18.28 14.36 -35.78
C GLN A 48 -18.19 15.89 -35.90
N THR A 49 -17.99 16.37 -37.12
CA THR A 49 -17.95 17.81 -37.41
C THR A 49 -19.10 18.14 -38.34
N GLU A 50 -19.99 19.01 -37.90
CA GLU A 50 -21.04 19.57 -38.73
C GLU A 50 -20.47 20.77 -39.49
N SER A 51 -20.47 20.69 -40.82
CA SER A 51 -20.09 21.81 -41.67
C SER A 51 -21.24 22.81 -41.76
N SER A 52 -20.95 24.08 -42.06
CA SER A 52 -21.96 25.13 -42.26
C SER A 52 -22.98 24.81 -43.36
N THR A 53 -22.65 23.90 -44.27
CA THR A 53 -23.51 23.34 -45.33
C THR A 53 -24.46 22.21 -44.87
N GLY A 54 -24.52 21.90 -43.56
CA GLY A 54 -25.41 20.86 -43.00
C GLY A 54 -24.97 19.42 -43.27
N SER A 55 -23.78 19.22 -43.86
CA SER A 55 -23.18 17.90 -44.06
C SER A 55 -22.44 17.43 -42.81
N VAL A 56 -22.74 16.21 -42.36
CA VAL A 56 -22.06 15.55 -41.23
C VAL A 56 -20.81 14.81 -41.73
N GLY A 57 -19.63 15.33 -41.36
CA GLY A 57 -18.35 14.66 -41.60
C GLY A 57 -17.89 13.91 -40.35
N SER A 58 -17.27 12.74 -40.51
CA SER A 58 -16.65 12.03 -39.37
C SER A 58 -15.15 11.84 -39.59
N ASN A 59 -14.34 12.45 -38.74
CA ASN A 59 -12.89 12.36 -38.78
C ASN A 59 -12.36 11.61 -37.56
N ARG A 60 -11.33 10.78 -37.76
CA ARG A 60 -10.62 10.12 -36.66
C ARG A 60 -9.41 10.97 -36.29
N VAL A 61 -9.40 11.52 -35.08
CA VAL A 61 -8.33 12.40 -34.59
C VAL A 61 -7.60 11.69 -33.44
N ARG A 62 -6.26 11.70 -33.51
CA ARG A 62 -5.41 11.23 -32.41
C ARG A 62 -5.23 12.38 -31.42
N THR A 63 -5.55 12.15 -30.16
CA THR A 63 -5.53 13.18 -29.11
C THR A 63 -4.99 12.59 -27.82
N THR A 64 -4.21 13.37 -27.06
CA THR A 64 -3.80 12.97 -25.71
C THR A 64 -4.86 13.36 -24.70
N LEU A 65 -5.37 12.39 -23.95
CA LEU A 65 -6.37 12.61 -22.89
C LEU A 65 -5.78 12.28 -21.53
N THR A 66 -6.24 13.00 -20.51
CA THR A 66 -5.88 12.78 -19.11
C THR A 66 -7.14 12.33 -18.38
N LEU A 67 -7.22 11.03 -18.09
CA LEU A 67 -8.40 10.39 -17.51
C LEU A 67 -8.20 10.13 -16.00
N CYS A 68 -9.26 10.31 -15.23
CA CYS A 68 -9.40 9.72 -13.90
C CYS A 68 -9.83 8.26 -14.08
N VAL A 69 -9.01 7.32 -13.62
CA VAL A 69 -9.28 5.90 -13.79
C VAL A 69 -10.44 5.48 -12.90
N GLU A 70 -11.48 4.91 -13.50
CA GLU A 70 -12.65 4.39 -12.77
C GLU A 70 -12.73 2.86 -12.84
N ALA A 71 -12.42 2.29 -14.00
CA ALA A 71 -12.38 0.84 -14.19
C ALA A 71 -11.20 0.45 -15.08
N ILE A 72 -10.68 -0.75 -14.86
CA ILE A 72 -9.51 -1.28 -15.55
C ILE A 72 -9.83 -2.71 -15.95
N ASP A 73 -9.80 -2.99 -17.25
CA ASP A 73 -10.03 -4.32 -17.80
C ASP A 73 -8.75 -4.79 -18.49
N PHE A 74 -8.27 -5.97 -18.13
CA PHE A 74 -7.10 -6.60 -18.75
C PHE A 74 -7.53 -7.88 -19.46
N ASP A 75 -7.19 -7.98 -20.74
CA ASP A 75 -7.39 -9.18 -21.53
C ASP A 75 -6.08 -10.00 -21.53
N SER A 76 -6.11 -11.18 -20.92
CA SER A 76 -4.95 -12.07 -20.81
C SER A 76 -4.59 -12.76 -22.12
N GLN A 77 -5.52 -12.92 -23.06
CA GLN A 77 -5.25 -13.56 -24.35
C GLN A 77 -4.72 -12.54 -25.37
N ALA A 78 -5.30 -11.34 -25.38
CA ALA A 78 -4.86 -10.26 -26.26
C ALA A 78 -3.66 -9.48 -25.70
N CYS A 79 -3.31 -9.68 -24.42
CA CYS A 79 -2.32 -8.89 -23.69
C CYS A 79 -2.58 -7.39 -23.82
N GLN A 80 -3.85 -6.97 -23.77
CA GLN A 80 -4.28 -5.59 -23.94
C GLN A 80 -4.91 -5.06 -22.67
N LEU A 81 -4.53 -3.84 -22.31
CA LEU A 81 -5.05 -3.13 -21.14
C LEU A 81 -6.00 -2.02 -21.56
N ARG A 82 -7.25 -2.11 -21.11
CA ARG A 82 -8.30 -1.11 -21.32
C ARG A 82 -8.54 -0.36 -20.03
N VAL A 83 -8.47 0.96 -20.09
CA VAL A 83 -8.66 1.84 -18.93
C VAL A 83 -9.86 2.74 -19.22
N LYS A 84 -10.92 2.58 -18.44
CA LYS A 84 -12.12 3.43 -18.51
C LYS A 84 -12.02 4.52 -17.46
N GLY A 85 -12.32 5.75 -17.87
CA GLY A 85 -12.27 6.88 -16.99
C GLY A 85 -12.96 8.12 -17.50
N THR A 86 -12.97 9.16 -16.68
CA THR A 86 -13.54 10.47 -16.99
C THR A 86 -12.42 11.49 -17.25
N ASN A 87 -12.62 12.36 -18.24
CA ASN A 87 -11.61 13.35 -18.61
C ASN A 87 -11.47 14.45 -17.55
N ILE A 88 -10.26 14.65 -17.02
CA ILE A 88 -9.97 15.65 -15.97
C ILE A 88 -9.54 17.00 -16.57
N GLN A 89 -9.01 17.02 -17.80
CA GLN A 89 -8.46 18.23 -18.44
C GLN A 89 -9.27 18.63 -19.68
N GLU A 90 -9.46 19.93 -19.89
CA GLU A 90 -10.11 20.43 -21.11
C GLU A 90 -9.34 20.01 -22.37
N ASN A 91 -10.09 19.61 -23.38
CA ASN A 91 -9.55 19.21 -24.67
C ASN A 91 -10.46 19.70 -25.81
N GLU A 92 -9.87 19.99 -26.96
CA GLU A 92 -10.56 20.53 -28.13
C GLU A 92 -11.70 19.62 -28.62
N TYR A 93 -11.56 18.30 -28.43
CA TYR A 93 -12.51 17.30 -28.93
C TYR A 93 -13.31 16.59 -27.82
N VAL A 94 -12.98 16.83 -26.55
CA VAL A 94 -13.55 16.10 -25.41
C VAL A 94 -13.88 17.05 -24.28
N LYS A 95 -15.17 17.13 -23.93
CA LYS A 95 -15.65 17.89 -22.77
C LYS A 95 -15.04 17.34 -21.48
N MET A 96 -14.84 18.22 -20.49
CA MET A 96 -14.48 17.82 -19.13
C MET A 96 -15.56 16.88 -18.54
N GLY A 97 -15.12 15.86 -17.81
CA GLY A 97 -16.00 14.86 -17.19
C GLY A 97 -16.62 13.85 -18.17
N ALA A 98 -16.32 13.92 -19.48
CA ALA A 98 -16.80 12.93 -20.43
C ALA A 98 -16.09 11.58 -20.23
N TYR A 99 -16.87 10.50 -20.27
CA TYR A 99 -16.34 9.14 -20.22
C TYR A 99 -15.58 8.79 -21.49
N HIS A 100 -14.44 8.13 -21.33
CA HIS A 100 -13.65 7.59 -22.40
C HIS A 100 -12.97 6.29 -21.97
N THR A 101 -12.88 5.35 -22.90
CA THR A 101 -12.10 4.13 -22.73
C THR A 101 -10.84 4.26 -23.55
N MET A 102 -9.70 4.16 -22.87
CA MET A 102 -8.37 4.24 -23.44
C MET A 102 -7.78 2.83 -23.54
N GLU A 103 -7.33 2.46 -24.73
CA GLU A 103 -6.59 1.22 -24.96
C GLU A 103 -5.10 1.57 -24.95
N LEU A 104 -4.31 0.87 -24.14
CA LEU A 104 -2.86 1.05 -24.07
C LEU A 104 -2.20 0.15 -25.11
N ASP A 105 -1.53 0.78 -26.07
CA ASP A 105 -0.78 0.07 -27.11
C ASP A 105 0.68 -0.19 -26.65
N PRO A 106 1.28 -1.32 -27.06
CA PRO A 106 2.70 -1.54 -26.95
C PRO A 106 3.49 -0.44 -27.68
N ASN A 107 4.63 -0.06 -27.13
CA ASN A 107 5.52 1.02 -27.62
C ASN A 107 4.92 2.43 -27.62
N HIS A 108 3.77 2.64 -26.96
CA HIS A 108 3.21 3.97 -26.75
C HIS A 108 3.40 4.45 -25.31
N GLN A 109 3.92 5.67 -25.18
CA GLN A 109 4.17 6.27 -23.87
C GLN A 109 2.87 6.65 -23.17
N PHE A 110 2.81 6.42 -21.87
CA PHE A 110 1.75 6.92 -21.01
C PHE A 110 2.34 7.46 -19.70
N THR A 111 1.62 8.39 -19.10
CA THR A 111 2.00 9.03 -17.83
C THR A 111 0.98 8.67 -16.77
N LEU A 112 1.45 8.13 -15.66
CA LEU A 112 0.68 7.82 -14.46
C LEU A 112 0.93 8.86 -13.38
N ALA A 113 -0.13 9.30 -12.71
CA ALA A 113 -0.04 10.22 -11.59
C ALA A 113 -0.84 9.69 -10.38
N ARG A 114 -0.19 9.66 -9.22
CA ARG A 114 -0.79 9.24 -7.94
C ARG A 114 -0.96 10.41 -6.99
N ASN A 115 -2.09 10.42 -6.30
CA ASN A 115 -2.36 11.29 -5.15
C ASN A 115 -2.56 10.39 -3.93
N THR A 116 -1.59 10.35 -3.02
CA THR A 116 -1.73 9.62 -1.75
C THR A 116 -1.14 10.43 -0.61
N VAL A 117 -1.96 10.71 0.41
CA VAL A 117 -1.57 11.37 1.66
C VAL A 117 -1.41 10.31 2.75
N VAL A 118 -0.36 10.37 3.56
CA VAL A 118 -0.23 9.58 4.80
C VAL A 118 0.40 10.41 5.93
N MET A 119 -0.07 10.19 7.16
CA MET A 119 0.15 10.98 8.40
C MET A 119 1.50 10.73 9.12
N GLN A 120 1.65 11.31 10.33
CA GLN A 120 2.78 12.16 10.77
C GLN A 120 3.32 11.83 12.19
N GLU A 121 4.49 12.39 12.54
CA GLU A 121 5.15 12.34 13.85
C GLU A 121 4.32 13.03 14.97
N GLY A 122 4.28 12.45 16.19
CA GLY A 122 3.74 13.10 17.41
C GLY A 122 2.48 12.48 18.03
N LEU A 123 1.92 11.43 17.43
CA LEU A 123 0.72 10.73 17.89
C LEU A 123 0.95 9.22 17.91
N ALA A 124 0.73 8.58 19.07
CA ALA A 124 0.72 7.13 19.21
C ALA A 124 -0.62 6.66 19.80
N HIS A 125 -1.22 5.67 19.14
CA HIS A 125 -2.38 4.95 19.62
C HIS A 125 -1.98 3.52 19.95
N ILE A 126 -2.16 3.13 21.20
CA ILE A 126 -1.98 1.75 21.66
C ILE A 126 -3.35 1.11 21.62
N CYS A 127 -3.52 0.12 20.75
CA CYS A 127 -4.79 -0.58 20.57
C CYS A 127 -4.60 -2.07 20.84
N LEU A 128 -5.52 -2.65 21.59
CA LEU A 128 -5.69 -4.09 21.72
C LEU A 128 -6.75 -4.54 20.72
N VAL A 129 -6.31 -5.30 19.72
CA VAL A 129 -7.20 -5.87 18.71
C VAL A 129 -7.65 -7.24 19.21
N THR A 130 -8.91 -7.33 19.64
CA THR A 130 -9.58 -8.62 19.89
C THR A 130 -10.27 -9.08 18.61
N PRO A 131 -10.68 -10.37 18.48
CA PRO A 131 -11.31 -10.89 17.26
C PRO A 131 -12.52 -10.07 16.79
N SER A 132 -13.29 -9.50 17.72
CA SER A 132 -14.55 -8.82 17.42
C SER A 132 -14.50 -7.29 17.57
N MET A 133 -13.50 -6.74 18.26
CA MET A 133 -13.40 -5.29 18.49
C MET A 133 -11.97 -4.79 18.70
N THR A 134 -11.71 -3.56 18.27
CA THR A 134 -10.46 -2.84 18.56
C THR A 134 -10.65 -1.92 19.76
N LEU A 135 -10.07 -2.28 20.89
CA LEU A 135 -10.05 -1.45 22.09
C LEU A 135 -8.84 -0.52 22.05
N THR A 136 -9.06 0.80 22.04
CA THR A 136 -7.96 1.76 22.18
C THR A 136 -7.59 1.84 23.65
N GLY A 137 -6.44 1.29 24.01
CA GLY A 137 -5.97 1.24 25.40
C GLY A 137 -5.44 2.58 25.87
N ALA A 138 -4.54 3.20 25.12
CA ALA A 138 -3.96 4.49 25.49
C ALA A 138 -3.65 5.35 24.26
N LYS A 139 -3.87 6.67 24.39
CA LYS A 139 -3.44 7.67 23.42
C LYS A 139 -2.31 8.48 24.04
N VAL A 140 -1.13 8.44 23.44
CA VAL A 140 0.04 9.23 23.85
C VAL A 140 0.26 10.31 22.80
N GLU A 141 0.08 11.57 23.19
CA GLU A 141 0.24 12.75 22.34
C GLU A 141 1.29 13.67 22.96
N VAL A 142 2.37 13.90 22.21
CA VAL A 142 3.47 14.77 22.63
C VAL A 142 3.81 15.70 21.48
N ASN A 143 3.85 17.00 21.75
CA ASN A 143 4.20 18.00 20.76
C ASN A 143 5.73 17.98 20.54
N ILE A 144 6.17 17.39 19.44
CA ILE A 144 7.60 17.27 19.11
C ILE A 144 8.04 18.54 18.34
N PRO A 145 8.97 19.34 18.87
CA PRO A 145 9.42 20.55 18.21
C PRO A 145 10.23 20.20 16.94
N ARG A 146 10.01 20.94 15.84
CA ARG A 146 10.77 20.73 14.60
C ARG A 146 12.27 21.02 14.79
N LYS A 147 13.14 20.23 14.17
CA LYS A 147 14.60 20.43 14.18
C LYS A 147 14.94 21.82 13.63
N ARG A 148 15.51 22.70 14.47
CA ARG A 148 16.04 24.01 14.07
C ARG A 148 17.57 23.99 14.10
N LYS A 149 18.19 24.74 13.19
CA LYS A 149 19.66 24.88 13.12
C LYS A 149 20.14 25.60 14.39
N GLY A 150 20.70 24.86 15.35
CA GLY A 150 21.15 25.34 16.66
C GLY A 150 20.59 24.56 17.86
N ASN A 151 19.35 24.06 17.78
CA ASN A 151 18.66 23.32 18.87
C ASN A 151 18.16 21.95 18.39
N CYS A 152 19.06 21.05 17.98
CA CYS A 152 18.71 19.65 17.70
C CYS A 152 18.48 18.84 18.99
N CYS A 153 19.22 19.16 20.06
CA CYS A 153 19.16 18.40 21.31
C CYS A 153 17.76 18.40 21.97
N GLN A 154 17.00 19.50 21.84
CA GLN A 154 15.64 19.58 22.41
C GLN A 154 14.65 18.65 21.70
N HIS A 155 14.81 18.48 20.38
CA HIS A 155 14.02 17.54 19.60
C HIS A 155 14.30 16.11 20.03
N ASP A 156 15.58 15.72 20.06
CA ASP A 156 15.97 14.34 20.39
C ASP A 156 15.58 13.97 21.84
N GLN A 157 15.73 14.90 22.81
CA GLN A 157 15.28 14.70 24.19
C GLN A 157 13.75 14.54 24.31
N THR A 158 12.98 15.27 23.50
CA THR A 158 11.51 15.18 23.52
C THR A 158 11.05 13.87 22.88
N LEU A 159 11.76 13.41 21.85
CA LEU A 159 11.54 12.12 21.19
C LEU A 159 11.82 10.95 22.14
N GLU A 160 12.91 11.04 22.92
CA GLU A 160 13.24 10.04 23.94
C GLU A 160 12.16 9.95 25.03
N ARG A 161 11.67 11.09 25.52
CA ARG A 161 10.54 11.14 26.47
C ARG A 161 9.25 10.56 25.90
N PHE A 162 8.98 10.82 24.62
CA PHE A 162 7.83 10.24 23.93
C PHE A 162 7.94 8.70 23.88
N TYR A 163 9.11 8.15 23.52
CA TYR A 163 9.32 6.71 23.52
C TYR A 163 9.20 6.09 24.91
N GLU A 164 9.72 6.75 25.95
CA GLU A 164 9.59 6.28 27.32
C GLU A 164 8.12 6.17 27.75
N GLN A 165 7.31 7.18 27.45
CA GLN A 165 5.86 7.16 27.72
C GLN A 165 5.14 6.04 26.95
N VAL A 166 5.53 5.77 25.71
CA VAL A 166 4.95 4.68 24.90
C VAL A 166 5.31 3.31 25.49
N VAL A 167 6.57 3.09 25.90
CA VAL A 167 6.99 1.82 26.53
C VAL A 167 6.25 1.59 27.86
N GLN A 168 6.10 2.62 28.68
CA GLN A 168 5.34 2.54 29.94
C GLN A 168 3.86 2.21 29.68
N ALA A 169 3.25 2.84 28.68
CA ALA A 169 1.87 2.59 28.31
C ALA A 169 1.64 1.15 27.79
N ILE A 170 2.60 0.61 27.03
CA ILE A 170 2.62 -0.80 26.58
C ILE A 170 2.64 -1.74 27.79
N GLN A 171 3.57 -1.54 28.74
CA GLN A 171 3.68 -2.38 29.93
C GLN A 171 2.42 -2.38 30.79
N HIS A 172 1.71 -1.24 30.86
CA HIS A 172 0.51 -1.11 31.68
C HIS A 172 -0.75 -1.68 31.01
N HIS A 173 -0.89 -1.56 29.68
CA HIS A 173 -2.13 -1.91 28.98
C HIS A 173 -2.08 -3.27 28.26
N ILE A 174 -0.89 -3.88 28.14
CA ILE A 174 -0.69 -5.09 27.36
C ILE A 174 -0.15 -6.21 28.25
N ASN A 175 -0.98 -7.23 28.44
CA ASN A 175 -0.56 -8.49 29.03
C ASN A 175 0.07 -9.37 27.95
N PHE A 176 1.39 -9.54 28.00
CA PHE A 176 2.15 -10.30 26.99
C PHE A 176 1.86 -11.80 26.95
N ASP A 177 1.19 -12.33 27.98
CA ASP A 177 0.79 -13.73 28.02
C ASP A 177 -0.47 -14.00 27.19
N VAL A 178 -1.39 -13.02 27.14
CA VAL A 178 -2.66 -13.11 26.39
C VAL A 178 -2.48 -12.71 24.93
N VAL A 179 -1.55 -11.79 24.66
CA VAL A 179 -1.35 -11.23 23.31
C VAL A 179 -0.41 -12.13 22.49
N LYS A 180 -0.95 -12.66 21.37
CA LYS A 180 -0.23 -13.53 20.44
C LYS A 180 0.93 -12.83 19.71
N CYS A 181 0.74 -11.58 19.28
CA CYS A 181 1.78 -10.80 18.61
C CYS A 181 1.60 -9.29 18.85
N PHE A 182 2.70 -8.55 18.83
CA PHE A 182 2.71 -7.09 19.01
C PHE A 182 3.13 -6.40 17.71
N LEU A 183 2.24 -5.58 17.15
CA LEU A 183 2.47 -4.85 15.90
C LEU A 183 2.84 -3.39 16.17
N VAL A 184 4.05 -2.99 15.80
CA VAL A 184 4.47 -1.59 15.79
C VAL A 184 4.34 -1.06 14.37
N ALA A 185 3.53 -0.03 14.18
CA ALA A 185 3.34 0.64 12.90
C ALA A 185 3.61 2.14 13.04
N SER A 186 4.53 2.66 12.22
CA SER A 186 4.79 4.09 12.10
C SER A 186 5.16 4.44 10.66
N PRO A 187 4.93 5.69 10.22
CA PRO A 187 5.53 6.21 9.00
C PRO A 187 7.05 6.44 9.20
N GLY A 188 7.85 6.07 8.20
CA GLY A 188 9.30 6.31 8.18
C GLY A 188 10.10 5.47 9.19
N PHE A 189 11.22 6.02 9.67
CA PHE A 189 12.20 5.31 10.52
C PHE A 189 11.85 5.30 12.02
N VAL A 190 10.70 5.87 12.41
CA VAL A 190 10.33 6.06 13.82
C VAL A 190 10.13 4.71 14.53
N ARG A 191 9.60 3.70 13.84
CA ARG A 191 9.42 2.34 14.34
C ARG A 191 10.76 1.71 14.68
N GLU A 192 11.71 1.76 13.75
CA GLU A 192 13.01 1.12 13.91
C GLU A 192 13.76 1.75 15.09
N GLN A 193 13.75 3.08 15.19
CA GLN A 193 14.31 3.81 16.32
C GLN A 193 13.62 3.46 17.64
N PHE A 194 12.29 3.38 17.66
CA PHE A 194 11.52 2.99 18.85
C PHE A 194 11.81 1.54 19.27
N CYS A 195 11.84 0.59 18.34
CA CYS A 195 12.15 -0.81 18.64
C CYS A 195 13.57 -0.94 19.23
N ASN A 196 14.55 -0.26 18.63
CA ASN A 196 15.91 -0.23 19.16
C ASN A 196 15.97 0.38 20.56
N TYR A 197 15.26 1.49 20.80
CA TYR A 197 15.16 2.12 22.11
C TYR A 197 14.50 1.20 23.14
N MET A 198 13.38 0.58 22.80
CA MET A 198 12.64 -0.34 23.67
C MET A 198 13.50 -1.54 24.10
N PHE A 199 14.28 -2.12 23.18
CA PHE A 199 15.19 -3.22 23.52
C PHE A 199 16.38 -2.76 24.37
N GLN A 200 16.95 -1.59 24.07
CA GLN A 200 18.00 -1.00 24.92
C GLN A 200 17.49 -0.73 26.34
N GLN A 201 16.25 -0.24 26.47
CA GLN A 201 15.62 0.01 27.75
C GLN A 201 15.26 -1.30 28.48
N ALA A 202 14.81 -2.33 27.77
CA ALA A 202 14.55 -3.65 28.34
C ALA A 202 15.82 -4.28 28.93
N VAL A 203 16.99 -4.07 28.29
CA VAL A 203 18.30 -4.50 28.81
C VAL A 203 18.72 -3.68 30.03
N LYS A 204 18.47 -2.36 30.04
CA LYS A 204 18.80 -1.49 31.20
C LYS A 204 17.95 -1.78 32.43
N THR A 205 16.66 -2.07 32.23
CA THR A 205 15.68 -2.31 33.30
C THR A 205 15.54 -3.81 33.65
N ASP A 206 16.30 -4.69 32.98
CA ASP A 206 16.31 -6.15 33.11
C ASP A 206 14.90 -6.79 33.14
N SER A 207 14.02 -6.31 32.26
CA SER A 207 12.64 -6.79 32.17
C SER A 207 12.58 -8.10 31.38
N LYS A 208 12.62 -9.23 32.10
CA LYS A 208 12.55 -10.60 31.53
C LYS A 208 11.40 -10.80 30.55
N VAL A 209 10.23 -10.21 30.83
CA VAL A 209 9.03 -10.30 29.98
C VAL A 209 9.25 -9.77 28.55
N LEU A 210 10.03 -8.70 28.38
CA LEU A 210 10.32 -8.13 27.05
C LEU A 210 11.44 -8.89 26.33
N LEU A 211 12.39 -9.47 27.08
CA LEU A 211 13.51 -10.24 26.55
C LEU A 211 13.09 -11.66 26.10
N GLU A 212 12.22 -12.32 26.86
CA GLU A 212 11.67 -13.65 26.53
C GLU A 212 10.69 -13.58 25.35
N ASN A 213 9.89 -12.52 25.28
CA ASN A 213 8.97 -12.28 24.17
C ASN A 213 9.65 -11.64 22.95
N ARG A 214 10.98 -11.55 22.91
CA ARG A 214 11.74 -11.05 21.74
C ARG A 214 11.38 -11.81 20.46
N SER A 215 11.05 -13.10 20.56
CA SER A 215 10.62 -13.95 19.46
C SER A 215 9.19 -13.66 18.96
N LYS A 216 8.33 -13.05 19.79
CA LYS A 216 6.98 -12.58 19.40
C LYS A 216 7.04 -11.28 18.58
N PHE A 217 8.17 -10.57 18.60
CA PHE A 217 8.48 -9.53 17.62
C PHE A 217 8.89 -10.22 16.31
N LEU A 218 7.88 -10.62 15.53
CA LEU A 218 7.99 -11.56 14.40
C LEU A 218 9.18 -11.31 13.46
N GLN A 219 9.99 -12.35 13.26
CA GLN A 219 10.99 -12.42 12.20
C GLN A 219 10.54 -13.44 11.13
N ILE A 220 9.84 -12.94 10.12
CA ILE A 220 9.44 -13.72 8.93
C ILE A 220 10.67 -13.90 8.04
N ASP A 221 10.94 -15.13 7.58
CA ASP A 221 12.08 -15.38 6.68
C ASP A 221 11.71 -15.17 5.22
N THR A 222 10.58 -15.75 4.81
CA THR A 222 10.06 -15.62 3.44
C THR A 222 8.57 -15.36 3.50
N LEU A 223 8.12 -14.24 2.94
CA LEU A 223 6.71 -13.90 2.77
C LEU A 223 6.31 -14.15 1.31
N LEU A 224 5.30 -15.00 1.11
CA LEU A 224 4.69 -15.33 -0.18
C LEU A 224 3.36 -14.58 -0.26
N ILE A 225 3.20 -13.71 -1.25
CA ILE A 225 1.95 -12.95 -1.46
C ILE A 225 1.53 -13.04 -2.92
N SER A 226 0.24 -13.26 -3.15
CA SER A 226 -0.39 -13.11 -4.47
C SER A 226 -0.56 -11.64 -4.85
N ASP A 227 -0.30 -11.31 -6.12
CA ASP A 227 -0.37 -9.94 -6.62
C ASP A 227 -1.79 -9.36 -6.65
N GLU A 228 -2.81 -10.21 -6.67
CA GLU A 228 -4.23 -9.83 -6.60
C GLU A 228 -4.58 -9.08 -5.30
N LEU A 229 -3.94 -9.42 -4.17
CA LEU A 229 -4.21 -8.78 -2.89
C LEU A 229 -3.78 -7.31 -2.84
N PHE A 230 -2.80 -6.90 -3.65
CA PHE A 230 -2.41 -5.50 -3.79
C PHE A 230 -3.38 -4.69 -4.66
N ARG A 231 -4.30 -5.38 -5.34
CA ARG A 231 -5.29 -4.82 -6.26
C ARG A 231 -6.70 -4.70 -5.67
N HIS A 232 -6.92 -5.13 -4.43
CA HIS A 232 -8.22 -5.00 -3.78
C HIS A 232 -8.77 -3.58 -3.88
N GLN A 233 -10.06 -3.48 -4.20
CA GLN A 233 -10.78 -2.20 -4.29
C GLN A 233 -10.76 -1.43 -2.96
N ASP A 234 -10.68 -2.16 -1.85
CA ASP A 234 -10.59 -1.57 -0.53
C ASP A 234 -9.17 -1.06 -0.23
N VAL A 235 -9.09 0.25 -0.02
CA VAL A 235 -7.84 0.97 0.27
C VAL A 235 -7.28 0.55 1.63
N ALA A 236 -8.13 0.16 2.59
CA ALA A 236 -7.71 -0.19 3.94
C ALA A 236 -6.96 -1.53 3.98
N THR A 237 -7.54 -2.59 3.40
CA THR A 237 -6.89 -3.90 3.24
C THR A 237 -5.58 -3.80 2.45
N ARG A 238 -5.56 -3.04 1.36
CA ARG A 238 -4.35 -2.80 0.58
C ARG A 238 -3.24 -2.13 1.41
N SER A 239 -3.58 -1.06 2.15
CA SER A 239 -2.64 -0.36 3.03
C SER A 239 -2.07 -1.31 4.09
N ARG A 240 -2.88 -2.24 4.60
CA ARG A 240 -2.44 -3.29 5.55
C ARG A 240 -1.42 -4.23 4.91
N TYR A 241 -1.62 -4.70 3.68
CA TYR A 241 -0.67 -5.58 3.00
C TYR A 241 0.64 -4.86 2.61
N VAL A 242 0.57 -3.60 2.18
CA VAL A 242 1.78 -2.79 1.94
C VAL A 242 2.59 -2.66 3.23
N ARG A 243 1.94 -2.32 4.35
CA ARG A 243 2.58 -2.27 5.68
C ARG A 243 3.16 -3.62 6.09
N LEU A 244 2.50 -4.73 5.77
CA LEU A 244 3.00 -6.07 6.05
C LEU A 244 4.30 -6.36 5.27
N VAL A 245 4.31 -6.06 3.97
CA VAL A 245 5.52 -6.21 3.13
C VAL A 245 6.66 -5.34 3.65
N ASP A 246 6.38 -4.09 4.00
CA ASP A 246 7.40 -3.17 4.54
C ASP A 246 7.93 -3.67 5.89
N SER A 247 7.06 -4.23 6.73
CA SER A 247 7.46 -4.87 8.00
C SER A 247 8.37 -6.08 7.78
N VAL A 248 8.09 -6.93 6.79
CA VAL A 248 8.95 -8.08 6.49
C VAL A 248 10.29 -7.64 5.91
N LYS A 249 10.31 -6.62 5.04
CA LYS A 249 11.55 -6.07 4.50
C LYS A 249 12.43 -5.45 5.59
N GLU A 250 11.85 -4.70 6.52
CA GLU A 250 12.59 -4.14 7.67
C GLU A 250 13.15 -5.23 8.58
N ASN A 251 12.44 -6.35 8.74
CA ASN A 251 12.91 -7.49 9.55
C ASN A 251 13.94 -8.38 8.82
N ALA A 252 14.49 -7.91 7.71
CA ALA A 252 15.41 -8.63 6.84
C ALA A 252 14.85 -9.98 6.33
N GLY A 253 13.54 -10.04 6.14
CA GLY A 253 12.85 -11.14 5.48
C GLY A 253 12.80 -10.95 3.96
N THR A 254 12.77 -12.04 3.23
CA THR A 254 12.61 -12.04 1.77
C THR A 254 11.13 -12.01 1.41
N VAL A 255 10.74 -11.16 0.47
CA VAL A 255 9.35 -11.11 -0.03
C VAL A 255 9.31 -11.63 -1.45
N ARG A 256 8.46 -12.62 -1.70
CA ARG A 256 8.22 -13.23 -3.02
C ARG A 256 6.78 -12.96 -3.42
N ILE A 257 6.61 -12.23 -4.51
CA ILE A 257 5.29 -11.92 -5.07
C ILE A 257 5.01 -12.95 -6.17
N PHE A 258 3.88 -13.64 -6.08
CA PHE A 258 3.40 -14.59 -7.07
C PHE A 258 2.31 -13.96 -7.92
N SER A 259 2.37 -14.17 -9.24
CA SER A 259 1.29 -13.79 -10.12
C SER A 259 0.14 -14.78 -9.99
N SER A 260 -1.07 -14.26 -9.82
CA SER A 260 -2.30 -15.07 -9.73
C SER A 260 -2.59 -15.88 -11.00
N LEU A 261 -2.05 -15.49 -12.16
CA LEU A 261 -2.20 -16.20 -13.44
C LEU A 261 -1.32 -17.45 -13.56
N LEU A 262 -0.40 -17.67 -12.61
CA LEU A 262 0.47 -18.83 -12.60
C LEU A 262 -0.11 -19.92 -11.69
N VAL A 263 0.12 -21.20 -12.01
CA VAL A 263 -0.38 -22.35 -11.22
C VAL A 263 -0.01 -22.25 -9.73
N SER A 264 1.21 -21.78 -9.42
CA SER A 264 1.64 -21.55 -8.02
C SER A 264 0.91 -20.38 -7.35
N GLY A 265 0.50 -19.39 -8.12
CA GLY A 265 -0.31 -18.27 -7.65
C GLY A 265 -1.74 -18.68 -7.37
N GLU A 266 -2.35 -19.50 -8.23
CA GLU A 266 -3.69 -20.07 -8.01
C GLU A 266 -3.72 -20.92 -6.72
N GLN A 267 -2.71 -21.76 -6.49
CA GLN A 267 -2.58 -22.53 -5.26
C GLN A 267 -2.43 -21.65 -4.02
N LEU A 268 -1.66 -20.55 -4.12
CA LEU A 268 -1.51 -19.59 -3.03
C LEU A 268 -2.82 -18.84 -2.77
N SER A 269 -3.56 -18.47 -3.82
CA SER A 269 -4.88 -17.83 -3.72
C SER A 269 -5.92 -18.73 -3.06
N GLN A 270 -5.87 -20.05 -3.29
CA GLN A 270 -6.68 -21.03 -2.55
C GLN A 270 -6.35 -21.03 -1.05
N LEU A 271 -5.10 -20.71 -0.68
CA LEU A 271 -4.65 -20.52 0.70
C LEU A 271 -4.76 -19.04 1.14
N THR A 272 -5.85 -18.36 0.78
CA THR A 272 -6.14 -16.94 1.10
C THR A 272 -5.20 -15.90 0.47
N GLY A 273 -4.24 -16.33 -0.35
CA GLY A 273 -3.33 -15.47 -1.09
C GLY A 273 -2.11 -14.98 -0.30
N VAL A 274 -1.97 -15.36 0.98
CA VAL A 274 -0.86 -14.96 1.86
C VAL A 274 -0.30 -16.18 2.58
N ALA A 275 1.01 -16.39 2.48
CA ALA A 275 1.71 -17.41 3.26
C ALA A 275 3.05 -16.87 3.74
N ALA A 276 3.51 -17.34 4.90
CA ALA A 276 4.80 -16.94 5.45
C ALA A 276 5.57 -18.16 5.96
N ILE A 277 6.85 -18.22 5.62
CA ILE A 277 7.81 -19.17 6.17
C ILE A 277 8.53 -18.46 7.32
N LEU A 278 8.42 -19.02 8.51
CA LEU A 278 9.01 -18.50 9.74
C LEU A 278 10.41 -19.08 9.94
N ARG A 279 11.31 -18.31 10.55
CA ARG A 279 12.68 -18.77 10.90
C ARG A 279 12.68 -19.83 12.00
N PHE A 280 11.66 -19.79 12.86
CA PHE A 280 11.54 -20.66 14.02
C PHE A 280 10.12 -21.24 14.05
N PRO A 281 9.97 -22.50 14.48
CA PRO A 281 8.66 -23.13 14.62
C PRO A 281 7.87 -22.41 15.72
N VAL A 282 6.65 -21.98 15.40
CA VAL A 282 5.68 -21.42 16.34
C VAL A 282 4.53 -22.43 16.48
N PRO A 283 4.45 -23.17 17.60
CA PRO A 283 3.56 -24.34 17.69
C PRO A 283 2.05 -24.07 17.73
N GLU A 284 1.58 -22.84 17.98
CA GLU A 284 0.17 -22.56 18.35
C GLU A 284 -0.62 -21.71 17.34
N LEU A 285 -0.33 -21.79 16.05
CA LEU A 285 -1.02 -20.96 15.04
C LEU A 285 -2.37 -21.55 14.55
N SER A 286 -2.69 -22.81 14.81
CA SER A 286 -3.79 -23.53 14.15
C SER A 286 -5.13 -23.59 14.90
N ASP A 287 -5.22 -23.29 16.20
CA ASP A 287 -6.31 -23.84 17.04
C ASP A 287 -7.37 -22.81 17.50
N GLN A 288 -7.62 -21.69 16.80
CA GLN A 288 -8.57 -20.67 17.30
C GLN A 288 -9.67 -20.16 16.35
N GLU A 289 -9.96 -20.84 15.23
CA GLU A 289 -10.99 -20.33 14.28
C GLU A 289 -12.24 -21.21 14.04
N ASN A 290 -12.55 -22.20 14.90
CA ASN A 290 -13.71 -23.08 14.66
C ASN A 290 -14.91 -23.01 15.64
N ASP A 291 -14.92 -22.15 16.66
CA ASP A 291 -16.01 -22.16 17.69
C ASP A 291 -17.05 -21.03 17.57
N SER A 292 -17.43 -20.64 16.35
CA SER A 292 -18.63 -19.80 16.18
C SER A 292 -19.48 -20.24 14.99
N SER A 293 -20.05 -21.44 15.08
CA SER A 293 -21.21 -21.81 14.26
C SER A 293 -22.37 -22.26 15.16
N SER A 294 -23.50 -21.59 14.95
CA SER A 294 -24.89 -21.94 15.28
C SER A 294 -25.23 -22.13 16.76
N ASP A 295 -25.95 -21.15 17.32
CA ASP A 295 -27.22 -21.38 18.03
C ASP A 295 -27.94 -20.03 18.20
N GLU A 296 -28.93 -19.75 17.34
CA GLU A 296 -30.02 -18.83 17.65
C GLU A 296 -31.33 -19.56 17.35
N ASP A 297 -31.99 -20.00 18.43
CA ASP A 297 -33.44 -20.26 18.52
C ASP A 297 -34.21 -18.93 18.68
#